data_AF-A0A820L6N0-F1
#
_entry.id   AF-A0A820L6N0-F1
#
_cell.length_a   1.000
_cell.length_b   1.000
_cell.length_c   1.000
_cell.angle_alpha   90.00
_cell.angle_beta   90.00
_cell.angle_gamma   90.00
#
_symmetry.space_group_name_H-M   'P 1'
#
loop_
_entity.id
_entity.type
_entity.pdbx_description
1 polymer ?
#
loop_
_entity_poly.entity_id
_entity_poly.type
_entity_poly.pdbx_seq_one_letter_code
_entity_poly.pdbx_strand_id
1 'polypeptide(L)'
;DSFIEDIESILNSGTVVDLFEADEFNALVMDLKNDAYAANMSDTPAQLQEFFYQRVRTNLHIILSFSPAGSKFREICRLHPALLNCTSIDWFTEWSETSMVQVADVFLEIVDLKILSSNHEHIDDKELHHRLALCCVSIHEIVVEAAKRFYAAHKRHYYLTPSSYMDLMKAFDKMMTQTK
;
A
#
# COMPACT_ATOMS: atom_id res chain seq x y z
N ASP A 1 19.50 -6.60 -5.29
CA ASP A 1 19.96 -6.57 -3.88
C ASP A 1 20.44 -5.18 -3.49
N SER A 2 21.29 -4.51 -4.30
CA SER A 2 21.76 -3.13 -4.02
C SER A 2 20.68 -2.10 -3.68
N PHE A 3 19.49 -2.13 -4.30
CA PHE A 3 18.44 -1.14 -3.98
C PHE A 3 18.01 -1.15 -2.49
N ILE A 4 17.91 -2.33 -1.86
CA ILE A 4 17.52 -2.39 -0.45
C ILE A 4 18.69 -1.99 0.46
N GLU A 5 19.93 -2.24 0.04
CA GLU A 5 21.14 -1.80 0.73
C GLU A 5 21.24 -0.26 0.76
N ASP A 6 20.89 0.40 -0.35
CA ASP A 6 20.84 1.87 -0.42
C ASP A 6 19.75 2.42 0.51
N ILE A 7 18.55 1.83 0.50
CA ILE A 7 17.47 2.22 1.41
C ILE A 7 17.87 1.99 2.86
N GLU A 8 18.53 0.89 3.19
CA GLU A 8 19.04 0.62 4.52
C GLU A 8 20.07 1.67 4.95
N SER A 9 20.97 2.08 4.05
CA SER A 9 21.95 3.13 4.31
C SER A 9 21.26 4.47 4.63
N ILE A 10 20.22 4.81 3.86
CA ILE A 10 19.40 6.02 4.11
C ILE A 10 18.66 5.91 5.45
N LEU A 11 18.08 4.76 5.77
CA LEU A 11 17.33 4.57 7.03
C LEU A 11 18.25 4.64 8.27
N ASN A 12 19.47 4.11 8.18
CA ASN A 12 20.43 4.13 9.29
C ASN A 12 21.11 5.48 9.47
N SER A 13 21.55 6.09 8.37
CA SER A 13 22.48 7.21 8.39
C SER A 13 21.97 8.44 7.65
N GLY A 14 20.93 8.33 6.84
CA GLY A 14 20.47 9.40 5.94
C GLY A 14 21.37 9.61 4.73
N THR A 15 22.34 8.70 4.49
CA THR A 15 23.33 8.82 3.41
C THR A 15 23.51 7.48 2.69
N VAL A 16 24.00 7.55 1.46
CA VAL A 16 24.43 6.39 0.67
C VAL A 16 25.85 6.68 0.20
N VAL A 17 26.74 5.69 0.33
CA VAL A 17 28.13 5.80 -0.08
C VAL A 17 28.19 5.89 -1.61
N ASP A 18 29.06 6.76 -2.14
CA ASP A 18 29.24 6.98 -3.58
C ASP A 18 27.95 7.35 -4.34
N LEU A 19 26.98 7.94 -3.64
CA LEU A 19 25.74 8.43 -4.26
C LEU A 19 25.97 9.64 -5.18
N PHE A 20 26.92 10.50 -4.80
CA PHE A 20 27.27 11.71 -5.51
C PHE A 20 28.77 11.71 -5.81
N GLU A 21 29.14 12.24 -6.97
CA GLU A 21 30.53 12.62 -7.21
C GLU A 21 30.93 13.81 -6.33
N ALA A 22 32.22 13.94 -6.02
CA ALA A 22 32.70 14.97 -5.09
C ALA A 22 32.34 16.40 -5.55
N ASP A 23 32.47 16.68 -6.85
CA ASP A 23 32.16 17.99 -7.42
C ASP A 23 30.66 18.29 -7.40
N GLU A 24 29.83 17.28 -7.67
CA GLU A 24 28.37 17.38 -7.60
C GLU A 24 27.90 17.65 -6.17
N PHE A 25 28.42 16.90 -5.20
CA PHE A 25 28.05 17.07 -3.80
C PHE A 25 28.47 18.44 -3.26
N ASN A 26 29.66 18.91 -3.64
CA ASN A 26 30.13 20.25 -3.26
C ASN A 26 29.23 21.35 -3.81
N ALA A 27 28.82 21.25 -5.08
CA ALA A 27 27.88 22.21 -5.68
C ALA A 27 26.56 22.25 -4.92
N LEU A 28 25.99 21.08 -4.61
CA LEU A 28 24.74 20.95 -3.87
C LEU A 28 24.82 21.56 -2.45
N VAL A 29 25.93 21.32 -1.75
CA VAL A 29 26.16 21.87 -0.41
C VAL A 29 26.32 23.39 -0.44
N MET A 30 26.94 23.93 -1.50
CA MET A 30 27.07 25.39 -1.68
C MET A 30 25.71 26.06 -1.94
N ASP A 31 24.80 25.41 -2.66
CA ASP A 31 23.44 25.93 -2.88
C ASP A 31 22.64 26.07 -1.57
N LEU A 32 22.93 25.23 -0.58
CA LEU A 32 22.28 25.25 0.73
C LEU A 32 22.85 26.29 1.71
N LYS A 33 23.89 27.02 1.33
CA LYS A 33 24.61 27.95 2.20
C LYS A 33 23.71 29.05 2.79
N ASN A 34 22.85 29.64 1.97
CA ASN A 34 21.93 30.68 2.42
C ASN A 34 20.90 30.14 3.42
N ASP A 35 20.39 28.93 3.17
CA ASP A 35 19.45 28.25 4.06
C ASP A 35 20.12 27.86 5.38
N ALA A 36 21.37 27.40 5.35
CA ALA A 36 22.15 27.09 6.53
C ALA A 36 22.42 28.33 7.38
N TYR A 37 22.73 29.45 6.74
CA TYR A 37 22.89 30.74 7.41
C TYR A 37 21.58 31.20 8.08
N ALA A 38 20.45 31.08 7.39
CA ALA A 38 19.13 31.36 7.96
C ALA A 38 18.78 30.44 9.15
N ALA A 39 19.30 29.22 9.16
CA ALA A 39 19.19 28.27 10.27
C ALA A 39 20.24 28.49 11.39
N ASN A 40 21.03 29.57 11.35
CA ASN A 40 22.11 29.88 12.29
C ASN A 40 23.23 28.83 12.35
N MET A 41 23.46 28.09 11.26
CA MET A 41 24.59 27.17 11.14
C MET A 41 25.83 27.87 10.61
N SER A 42 27.01 27.40 11.03
CA SER A 42 28.28 27.96 10.58
C SER A 42 28.59 27.58 9.13
N ASP A 43 29.26 28.47 8.40
CA ASP A 43 29.62 28.34 6.98
C ASP A 43 30.87 27.45 6.76
N THR A 44 31.08 26.43 7.59
CA THR A 44 32.17 25.47 7.37
C THR A 44 31.67 24.32 6.48
N PRO A 45 32.49 23.77 5.58
CA PRO A 45 32.06 22.68 4.68
C PRO A 45 31.43 21.50 5.42
N ALA A 46 32.02 21.09 6.56
CA ALA A 46 31.50 20.00 7.39
C ALA A 46 30.11 20.31 7.98
N GLN A 47 29.84 21.57 8.33
CA GLN A 47 28.56 21.99 8.91
C GLN A 47 27.48 22.14 7.84
N LEU A 48 27.84 22.59 6.63
CA LEU A 48 26.92 22.60 5.50
C LEU A 48 26.55 21.18 5.04
N GLN A 49 27.51 20.25 5.04
CA GLN A 49 27.26 18.83 4.78
C GLN A 49 26.32 18.23 5.83
N GLU A 50 26.57 18.48 7.12
CA GLU A 50 25.67 18.01 8.18
C GLU A 50 24.28 18.64 8.05
N PHE A 51 24.18 19.93 7.69
CA PHE A 51 22.90 20.59 7.43
C PHE A 51 22.12 19.90 6.31
N PHE A 52 22.79 19.52 5.22
CA PHE A 52 22.17 18.73 4.15
C PHE A 52 21.60 17.40 4.68
N TYR A 53 22.39 16.62 5.41
CA TYR A 53 21.94 15.33 5.94
C TYR A 53 20.81 15.47 6.97
N GLN A 54 20.83 16.51 7.81
CA GLN A 54 19.72 16.83 8.71
C GLN A 54 18.43 17.13 7.94
N ARG A 55 18.52 17.84 6.82
CA ARG A 55 17.37 18.10 5.96
C ARG A 55 16.87 16.84 5.28
N VAL A 56 17.75 15.95 4.84
CA VAL A 56 17.35 14.65 4.28
C VAL A 56 16.57 13.86 5.32
N ARG A 57 17.10 13.70 6.54
CA ARG A 57 16.44 12.95 7.63
C ARG A 57 15.10 13.55 8.04
N THR A 58 14.97 14.88 7.98
CA THR A 58 13.74 15.58 8.40
C THR A 58 12.65 15.56 7.32
N ASN A 59 13.02 15.57 6.04
CA ASN A 59 12.07 15.78 4.95
C ASN A 59 11.82 14.53 4.09
N LEU A 60 12.70 13.53 4.15
CA LEU A 60 12.54 12.30 3.38
C LEU A 60 11.73 11.27 4.17
N HIS A 61 10.56 10.93 3.67
CA HIS A 61 9.74 9.85 4.19
C HIS A 61 9.67 8.72 3.16
N ILE A 62 10.19 7.55 3.54
CA ILE A 62 10.21 6.37 2.68
C ILE A 62 9.07 5.45 3.10
N ILE A 63 8.21 5.08 2.14
CA ILE A 63 7.14 4.09 2.34
C ILE A 63 7.49 2.87 1.50
N LEU A 64 7.63 1.73 2.17
CA LEU A 64 7.90 0.44 1.54
C LEU A 64 6.69 -0.47 1.72
N SER A 65 6.27 -1.13 0.65
CA SER A 65 5.18 -2.10 0.68
C SER A 65 5.74 -3.49 0.36
N PHE A 66 5.57 -4.42 1.30
CA PHE A 66 5.97 -5.80 1.14
C PHE A 66 4.76 -6.72 1.35
N SER A 67 4.68 -7.79 0.55
CA SER A 67 3.76 -8.88 0.86
C SER A 67 4.37 -9.77 1.93
N PRO A 68 3.67 -10.06 3.05
CA PRO A 68 4.13 -11.03 4.04
C PRO A 68 4.00 -12.48 3.55
N ALA A 69 3.44 -12.71 2.36
CA ALA A 69 3.28 -14.04 1.79
C ALA A 69 4.65 -14.63 1.37
N GLY A 70 4.92 -15.86 1.82
CA GLY A 70 6.15 -16.59 1.50
C GLY A 70 7.34 -16.24 2.42
N SER A 71 8.53 -16.71 2.04
CA SER A 71 9.76 -16.52 2.85
C SER A 71 10.54 -15.26 2.50
N LYS A 72 10.31 -14.68 1.31
CA LYS A 72 11.13 -13.58 0.76
C LYS A 72 11.17 -12.35 1.66
N PHE A 73 10.02 -11.91 2.19
CA PHE A 73 9.98 -10.77 3.10
C PHE A 73 10.80 -11.04 4.37
N ARG A 74 10.68 -12.25 4.94
CA ARG A 74 11.47 -12.66 6.11
C ARG A 74 12.97 -12.71 5.81
N GLU A 75 13.35 -13.14 4.61
CA GLU A 75 14.75 -13.14 4.16
C GLU A 75 15.28 -11.71 4.06
N ILE A 76 14.53 -10.80 3.43
CA ILE A 76 14.87 -9.36 3.34
C ILE A 76 15.05 -8.75 4.73
N CYS A 77 14.11 -8.97 5.66
CA CYS A 77 14.23 -8.44 7.02
C CYS A 77 15.43 -8.98 7.81
N ARG A 78 15.89 -10.21 7.51
CA ARG A 78 17.09 -10.77 8.15
C ARG A 78 18.37 -10.19 7.59
N LEU A 79 18.39 -9.87 6.29
CA LEU A 79 19.54 -9.26 5.63
C LEU A 79 19.63 -7.76 5.94
N HIS A 80 18.49 -7.08 6.11
CA HIS A 80 18.39 -5.64 6.25
C HIS A 80 17.61 -5.23 7.52
N PRO A 81 18.21 -5.32 8.71
CA PRO A 81 17.54 -5.07 9.98
C PRO A 81 17.04 -3.63 10.15
N ALA A 82 17.61 -2.65 9.43
CA ALA A 82 17.14 -1.26 9.48
C ALA A 82 15.67 -1.10 9.05
N LEU A 83 15.19 -2.01 8.18
CA LEU A 83 13.78 -2.03 7.79
C LEU A 83 12.84 -2.23 8.99
N LEU A 84 13.28 -2.92 10.04
CA LEU A 84 12.47 -3.15 11.24
C LEU A 84 12.77 -2.15 12.36
N ASN A 85 14.01 -1.67 12.46
CA ASN A 85 14.46 -0.82 13.56
C ASN A 85 14.23 0.67 13.30
N CYS A 86 14.26 1.09 12.04
CA CYS A 86 14.23 2.50 11.63
C CYS A 86 12.92 2.88 10.91
N THR A 87 11.96 1.96 10.82
CA THR A 87 10.64 2.23 10.20
C THR A 87 9.51 1.87 11.15
N SER A 88 8.36 2.50 10.94
CA SER A 88 7.10 2.11 11.59
C SER A 88 6.39 1.08 10.72
N ILE A 89 6.05 -0.06 11.30
CA ILE A 89 5.38 -1.16 10.59
C ILE A 89 3.87 -0.99 10.71
N ASP A 90 3.22 -0.83 9.57
CA ASP A 90 1.76 -0.88 9.45
C ASP A 90 1.32 -2.20 8.81
N TRP A 91 0.51 -2.97 9.54
CA TRP A 91 0.07 -4.30 9.12
C TRP A 91 -1.29 -4.24 8.45
N PHE A 92 -1.31 -4.44 7.14
CA PHE A 92 -2.54 -4.61 6.37
C PHE A 92 -3.05 -6.04 6.54
N THR A 93 -4.03 -6.21 7.43
CA THR A 93 -4.72 -7.49 7.64
C THR A 93 -5.82 -7.70 6.61
N GLU A 94 -6.34 -8.92 6.58
CA GLU A 94 -7.58 -9.22 5.84
C GLU A 94 -8.70 -8.27 6.29
N TRP A 95 -9.53 -7.86 5.32
CA TRP A 95 -10.69 -7.02 5.63
C TRP A 95 -11.67 -7.82 6.49
N SER A 96 -12.15 -7.19 7.56
CA SER A 96 -13.25 -7.77 8.33
C SER A 96 -14.50 -7.85 7.48
N GLU A 97 -15.42 -8.76 7.82
CA GLU A 97 -16.74 -8.85 7.17
C GLU A 97 -17.42 -7.48 7.11
N THR A 98 -17.46 -6.75 8.24
CA THR A 98 -18.01 -5.39 8.32
C THR A 98 -17.33 -4.43 7.35
N SER A 99 -16.01 -4.49 7.23
CA SER A 99 -15.26 -3.65 6.28
C SER A 99 -15.61 -4.01 4.83
N MET A 100 -15.73 -5.30 4.51
CA MET A 100 -16.10 -5.75 3.17
C MET A 100 -17.53 -5.33 2.80
N VAL A 101 -18.47 -5.38 3.75
CA VAL A 101 -19.84 -4.86 3.57
C VAL A 101 -19.80 -3.37 3.29
N GLN A 102 -19.09 -2.58 4.11
CA GLN A 102 -18.99 -1.13 3.91
C GLN A 102 -18.40 -0.75 2.55
N VAL A 103 -17.35 -1.46 2.12
CA VAL A 103 -16.74 -1.23 0.81
C VAL A 103 -17.73 -1.56 -0.31
N ALA A 104 -18.49 -2.65 -0.18
CA ALA A 104 -19.50 -3.02 -1.16
C ALA A 104 -20.70 -2.08 -1.17
N ASP A 105 -21.17 -1.61 -0.01
CA ASP A 105 -22.24 -0.61 0.08
C ASP A 105 -21.85 0.66 -0.68
N VAL A 106 -20.65 1.21 -0.42
CA VAL A 106 -20.14 2.40 -1.11
C VAL A 106 -19.96 2.16 -2.61
N PHE A 107 -19.50 0.98 -3.01
CA PHE A 107 -19.34 0.65 -4.42
C PHE A 107 -20.69 0.55 -5.13
N LEU A 108 -21.66 -0.13 -4.52
CA LEU A 108 -22.95 -0.42 -5.11
C LEU A 108 -23.87 0.80 -5.14
N GLU A 109 -23.69 1.79 -4.26
CA GLU A 109 -24.39 3.09 -4.35
C GLU A 109 -24.19 3.79 -5.70
N ILE A 110 -23.09 3.49 -6.41
CA ILE A 110 -22.76 4.09 -7.71
C ILE A 110 -23.40 3.31 -8.87
N VAL A 111 -23.85 2.08 -8.63
CA VAL A 111 -24.39 1.18 -9.65
C VAL A 111 -25.89 1.46 -9.87
N ASP A 112 -26.30 1.65 -11.13
CA ASP A 112 -27.69 1.90 -11.49
C ASP A 112 -28.53 0.60 -11.41
N LEU A 113 -29.14 0.34 -10.25
CA LEU A 113 -29.95 -0.86 -9.99
C LEU A 113 -31.41 -0.78 -10.50
N LYS A 114 -31.78 0.22 -11.30
CA LYS A 114 -33.18 0.38 -11.79
C LYS A 114 -33.77 -0.84 -12.49
N ILE A 115 -32.94 -1.71 -13.05
CA ILE A 115 -33.36 -2.98 -13.69
C ILE A 115 -33.82 -4.01 -12.65
N LEU A 116 -33.26 -3.97 -11.44
CA LEU A 116 -33.58 -4.91 -10.37
C LEU A 116 -34.78 -4.43 -9.55
N SER A 117 -34.94 -3.11 -9.36
CA SER A 117 -36.07 -2.54 -8.62
C SER A 117 -37.38 -2.59 -9.41
N SER A 118 -37.36 -2.62 -10.75
CA SER A 118 -38.57 -2.76 -11.57
C SER A 118 -39.29 -4.12 -11.43
N ASN A 119 -38.58 -5.16 -10.96
CA ASN A 119 -39.14 -6.49 -10.74
C ASN A 119 -39.65 -6.71 -9.29
N HIS A 120 -39.43 -5.75 -8.38
CA HIS A 120 -39.77 -5.87 -6.97
C HIS A 120 -40.47 -4.59 -6.46
N GLU A 121 -41.81 -4.54 -6.56
CA GLU A 121 -42.64 -3.36 -6.24
C GLU A 121 -42.57 -2.84 -4.78
N HIS A 122 -41.77 -3.45 -3.88
CA HIS A 122 -41.78 -3.13 -2.45
C HIS A 122 -40.41 -3.08 -1.75
N ILE A 123 -39.29 -3.09 -2.48
CA ILE A 123 -37.96 -3.01 -1.86
C ILE A 123 -37.39 -1.61 -2.05
N ASP A 124 -37.02 -0.95 -0.95
CA ASP A 124 -36.28 0.31 -0.98
C ASP A 124 -34.90 0.09 -1.63
N ASP A 125 -34.48 0.99 -2.51
CA ASP A 125 -33.23 0.85 -3.26
C ASP A 125 -32.04 0.68 -2.29
N LYS A 126 -32.05 1.34 -1.14
CA LYS A 126 -30.99 1.18 -0.11
C LYS A 126 -30.95 -0.22 0.49
N GLU A 127 -32.11 -0.80 0.77
CA GLU A 127 -32.21 -2.17 1.27
C GLU A 127 -31.72 -3.18 0.22
N LEU A 128 -31.99 -2.92 -1.06
CA LEU A 128 -31.49 -3.75 -2.15
C LEU A 128 -29.96 -3.67 -2.26
N HIS A 129 -29.38 -2.47 -2.22
CA HIS A 129 -27.91 -2.29 -2.22
C HIS A 129 -27.26 -3.04 -1.06
N HIS A 130 -27.80 -2.90 0.15
CA HIS A 130 -27.24 -3.56 1.32
C HIS A 130 -27.31 -5.09 1.24
N ARG A 131 -28.41 -5.65 0.74
CA ARG A 131 -28.52 -7.10 0.50
C ARG A 131 -27.52 -7.58 -0.55
N LEU A 132 -27.30 -6.81 -1.61
CA LEU A 132 -26.30 -7.13 -2.62
C LEU A 132 -24.88 -7.07 -2.05
N ALA A 133 -24.59 -6.11 -1.17
CA ALA A 133 -23.31 -6.04 -0.45
C ALA A 133 -23.08 -7.31 0.39
N LEU A 134 -24.08 -7.74 1.16
CA LEU A 134 -24.02 -9.01 1.92
C LEU A 134 -23.81 -10.23 1.00
N CYS A 135 -24.43 -10.25 -0.17
CA CYS A 135 -24.20 -11.30 -1.17
C CYS A 135 -22.76 -11.28 -1.71
N CYS A 136 -22.20 -10.11 -2.02
CA CYS A 136 -20.81 -9.99 -2.46
C CYS A 136 -19.84 -10.55 -1.42
N VAL A 137 -20.04 -10.21 -0.14
CA VAL A 137 -19.24 -10.76 0.98
C VAL A 137 -19.37 -12.27 1.06
N SER A 138 -20.59 -12.80 1.01
CA SER A 138 -20.85 -14.25 1.05
C SER A 138 -20.15 -14.99 -0.10
N ILE A 139 -20.17 -14.42 -1.31
CA ILE A 139 -19.45 -14.98 -2.48
C ILE A 139 -17.94 -14.99 -2.21
N HIS A 140 -17.39 -13.91 -1.65
CA HIS A 140 -15.97 -13.84 -1.33
C HIS A 140 -15.56 -14.94 -0.34
N GLU A 141 -16.33 -15.14 0.73
CA GLU A 141 -16.07 -16.19 1.73
C GLU A 141 -16.08 -17.60 1.14
N ILE A 142 -17.01 -17.88 0.22
CA ILE A 142 -17.07 -19.15 -0.50
C ILE A 142 -15.77 -19.36 -1.30
N VAL A 143 -15.27 -18.34 -1.97
CA VAL A 143 -14.03 -18.42 -2.75
C VAL A 143 -12.80 -18.58 -1.83
N VAL A 144 -12.79 -17.94 -0.65
CA VAL A 144 -11.76 -18.13 0.38
C VAL A 144 -11.69 -19.59 0.82
N GLU A 145 -12.84 -20.20 1.09
CA GLU A 145 -12.91 -21.61 1.48
C GLU A 145 -12.51 -22.55 0.32
N ALA A 146 -12.91 -22.22 -0.91
CA ALA A 146 -12.48 -22.96 -2.10
C ALA A 146 -10.95 -22.89 -2.30
N ALA A 147 -10.33 -21.74 -2.06
CA ALA A 147 -8.88 -21.57 -2.15
C ALA A 147 -8.14 -22.43 -1.11
N LYS A 148 -8.67 -22.55 0.12
CA LYS A 148 -8.13 -23.44 1.16
C LYS A 148 -8.18 -24.90 0.73
N ARG A 149 -9.31 -25.35 0.17
CA ARG A 149 -9.48 -26.72 -0.35
C ARG A 149 -8.55 -27.00 -1.53
N PHE A 150 -8.41 -26.03 -2.42
CA PHE A 150 -7.50 -26.11 -3.56
C PHE A 150 -6.04 -26.29 -3.10
N TYR A 151 -5.61 -25.53 -2.09
CA TYR A 151 -4.29 -25.72 -1.50
C TYR A 151 -4.12 -27.10 -0.86
N ALA A 152 -5.13 -27.58 -0.12
CA ALA A 152 -5.08 -28.90 0.51
C ALA A 152 -4.88 -30.03 -0.53
N ALA A 153 -5.57 -29.94 -1.66
CA ALA A 153 -5.52 -30.94 -2.73
C ALA A 153 -4.27 -30.84 -3.62
N HIS A 154 -3.84 -29.63 -3.99
CA HIS A 154 -2.83 -29.43 -5.04
C HIS A 154 -1.52 -28.82 -4.54
N LYS A 155 -1.44 -28.40 -3.28
CA LYS A 155 -0.29 -27.68 -2.71
C LYS A 155 0.12 -26.43 -3.50
N ARG A 156 -0.84 -25.84 -4.21
CA ARG A 156 -0.68 -24.59 -4.97
C ARG A 156 -1.47 -23.49 -4.27
N HIS A 157 -0.81 -22.38 -3.98
CA HIS A 157 -1.46 -21.22 -3.39
C HIS A 157 -2.27 -20.46 -4.43
N TYR A 158 -3.50 -20.10 -4.06
CA TYR A 158 -4.31 -19.10 -4.75
C TYR A 158 -4.55 -17.96 -3.77
N TYR A 159 -3.89 -16.82 -4.00
CA TYR A 159 -3.94 -15.68 -3.10
C TYR A 159 -5.12 -14.79 -3.45
N LEU A 160 -6.00 -14.59 -2.47
CA LEU A 160 -7.10 -13.64 -2.57
C LEU A 160 -6.64 -12.32 -1.97
N THR A 161 -6.85 -11.24 -2.72
CA THR A 161 -6.54 -9.88 -2.27
C THR A 161 -7.82 -9.05 -2.26
N PRO A 162 -7.83 -7.93 -1.51
CA PRO A 162 -8.93 -6.96 -1.61
C PRO A 162 -9.22 -6.54 -3.06
N SER A 163 -8.20 -6.48 -3.92
CA SER A 163 -8.38 -6.22 -5.35
C SER A 163 -9.27 -7.26 -6.03
N SER A 164 -9.13 -8.56 -5.72
CA SER A 164 -10.00 -9.61 -6.27
C SER A 164 -11.46 -9.42 -5.84
N TYR A 165 -11.70 -8.93 -4.63
CA TYR A 165 -13.05 -8.58 -4.16
C TYR A 165 -13.60 -7.35 -4.91
N MET A 166 -12.78 -6.32 -5.11
CA MET A 166 -13.17 -5.17 -5.94
C MET A 166 -13.46 -5.58 -7.39
N ASP A 167 -12.71 -6.53 -7.94
CA ASP A 167 -12.91 -7.00 -9.31
C ASP A 167 -14.20 -7.81 -9.47
N LEU A 168 -14.65 -8.54 -8.44
CA LEU A 168 -15.99 -9.14 -8.41
C LEU A 168 -17.07 -8.07 -8.58
N MET A 169 -16.98 -6.97 -7.83
CA MET A 169 -17.97 -5.89 -7.89
C MET A 169 -17.95 -5.14 -9.23
N LYS A 170 -16.76 -4.89 -9.79
CA LYS A 170 -16.63 -4.32 -11.14
C LYS A 170 -17.21 -5.24 -12.22
N ALA A 171 -17.02 -6.56 -12.08
CA ALA A 171 -17.60 -7.53 -12.99
C ALA A 171 -19.13 -7.52 -12.92
N PHE A 172 -19.69 -7.43 -11.71
CA PHE A 172 -21.12 -7.28 -11.50
C PHE A 172 -21.68 -6.01 -12.17
N ASP A 173 -21.09 -4.84 -11.93
CA ASP A 173 -21.49 -3.58 -12.56
C ASP A 173 -21.43 -3.65 -14.10
N LYS A 174 -20.34 -4.22 -14.63
CA LYS A 174 -20.20 -4.44 -16.08
C LYS A 174 -21.31 -5.34 -16.64
N MET A 175 -21.67 -6.41 -15.94
CA MET A 175 -22.76 -7.30 -16.39
C MET A 175 -24.12 -6.58 -16.35
N MET A 176 -24.36 -5.78 -15.31
CA MET A 176 -25.59 -4.99 -15.17
C MET A 176 -25.73 -3.92 -16.27
N THR A 177 -24.62 -3.30 -16.67
CA THR A 177 -24.60 -2.30 -17.75
C THR A 177 -24.66 -2.91 -19.15
N GLN A 178 -24.06 -4.09 -19.36
CA GLN A 178 -24.09 -4.80 -20.66
C GLN A 178 -25.42 -5.51 -20.96
N THR A 179 -26.23 -5.77 -19.93
CA THR A 179 -27.56 -6.39 -20.08
C THR A 179 -28.67 -5.33 -20.24
N LYS A 180 -28.30 -4.05 -20.45
CA LYS A 180 -29.19 -2.99 -20.95
C LYS A 180 -29.34 -3.07 -22.47
#